data_AF-A0A6P7GV33-F1
#
_entry.id   AF-A0A6P7GV33-F1
#
_cell.length_a   1.000
_cell.length_b   1.000
_cell.length_c   1.000
_cell.angle_alpha   90.00
_cell.angle_beta   90.00
_cell.angle_gamma   90.00
#
_symmetry.space_group_name_H-M   'P 1'
#
loop_
_entity.id
_entity.type
_entity.pdbx_description
1 polymer ?
#
loop_
_entity_poly.entity_id
_entity_poly.type
_entity_poly.pdbx_seq_one_letter_code
_entity_poly.pdbx_strand_id
1 'polypeptide(L)'
;MKIIFFLFSVVFVSAVLPLIKGNVVLKDDGFLPEDCKLFHMTTNCHHNGTSSAIDVWRFDVKANDCIEDLFYTSCEATKNNFKSFEKCVSVTYTHCIILRSHDASA
;
A
#
# COMPACT_ATOMS: atom_id res chain seq x y z
N MET A 1 -12.77 26.15 -48.03
CA MET A 1 -12.96 25.01 -47.08
C MET A 1 -11.59 24.41 -46.77
N LYS A 2 -10.96 24.84 -45.67
CA LYS A 2 -9.62 24.42 -45.21
C LYS A 2 -9.30 24.93 -43.80
N ILE A 3 -10.04 25.94 -43.33
CA ILE A 3 -9.89 26.54 -41.99
C ILE A 3 -10.51 25.65 -40.89
N ILE A 4 -11.53 24.85 -41.18
CA ILE A 4 -12.21 23.99 -40.18
C ILE A 4 -11.29 22.87 -39.65
N PHE A 5 -10.38 22.35 -40.47
CA PHE A 5 -9.42 21.31 -40.04
C PHE A 5 -8.41 21.81 -39.00
N PHE A 6 -8.07 23.11 -39.02
CA PHE A 6 -7.14 23.67 -38.03
C PHE A 6 -7.78 23.80 -36.65
N LEU A 7 -9.10 24.00 -36.56
CA LEU A 7 -9.79 24.12 -35.28
C LEU A 7 -9.84 22.79 -34.51
N PHE A 8 -9.95 21.65 -35.21
CA PHE A 8 -9.92 20.34 -34.56
C PHE A 8 -8.52 19.97 -34.01
N SER A 9 -7.45 20.44 -34.64
CA SER A 9 -6.08 20.20 -34.15
C SER A 9 -5.76 20.98 -32.87
N VAL A 10 -6.30 22.20 -32.70
CA VAL A 10 -6.05 23.01 -31.50
C VAL A 10 -6.75 22.44 -30.26
N VAL A 11 -7.92 21.80 -30.44
CA VAL A 11 -8.65 21.15 -29.34
C VAL A 11 -7.89 19.94 -28.79
N PHE A 12 -7.16 19.21 -29.63
CA PHE A 12 -6.38 18.05 -29.17
C PHE A 12 -5.10 18.45 -28.42
N VAL A 13 -4.49 19.59 -28.74
CA VAL A 13 -3.27 20.07 -28.05
C VAL A 13 -3.59 20.68 -26.68
N SER A 14 -4.82 21.16 -26.45
CA SER A 14 -5.22 21.78 -25.19
C SER A 14 -5.66 20.78 -24.10
N ALA A 15 -5.83 19.50 -24.42
CA ALA A 15 -6.13 18.45 -23.44
C ALA A 15 -4.89 17.77 -22.84
N VAL A 16 -3.68 18.18 -23.24
CA VAL A 16 -2.40 17.65 -22.71
C VAL A 16 -1.63 18.72 -21.94
N LEU A 17 -2.34 19.45 -21.09
CA LEU A 17 -1.72 20.07 -19.92
C LEU A 17 -2.20 19.26 -18.71
N PRO A 18 -1.48 18.20 -18.30
CA PRO A 18 -1.71 17.66 -16.98
C PRO A 18 -1.56 18.83 -16.01
N LEU A 19 -2.62 19.06 -15.23
CA LEU A 19 -2.60 20.03 -14.14
C LEU A 19 -1.35 19.75 -13.30
N ILE A 20 -0.32 20.60 -13.46
CA ILE A 20 0.68 20.80 -12.42
C ILE A 20 -0.09 21.51 -11.31
N LYS A 21 -0.88 20.74 -10.55
CA LYS A 21 -1.44 21.16 -9.28
C LYS A 21 -0.22 21.24 -8.37
N GLY A 22 0.31 22.46 -8.26
CA GLY A 22 1.67 22.74 -7.84
C GLY A 22 2.06 22.02 -6.57
N ASN A 23 3.31 21.56 -6.51
CA ASN A 23 4.05 21.08 -5.34
C ASN A 23 3.20 20.64 -4.13
N VAL A 24 2.19 19.80 -4.38
CA VAL A 24 1.77 18.85 -3.38
C VAL A 24 2.79 17.75 -3.56
N VAL A 25 3.87 17.83 -2.79
CA VAL A 25 4.51 16.60 -2.33
C VAL A 25 3.37 15.88 -1.63
N LEU A 26 2.66 15.04 -2.38
CA LEU A 26 1.96 13.93 -1.77
C LEU A 26 3.11 13.26 -1.01
N LYS A 27 3.10 13.38 0.32
CA LYS A 27 3.73 12.35 1.11
C LYS A 27 2.97 11.11 0.67
N ASP A 28 3.50 10.44 -0.33
CA ASP A 28 3.33 9.03 -0.50
C ASP A 28 4.19 8.49 0.64
N ASP A 29 3.62 8.46 1.83
CA ASP A 29 4.14 7.70 2.97
C ASP A 29 3.97 6.21 2.66
N GLY A 30 4.52 5.83 1.51
CA GLY A 30 4.37 4.55 0.84
C GLY A 30 4.77 3.40 1.73
N PHE A 31 4.46 2.21 1.25
CA PHE A 31 4.86 1.00 1.92
C PHE A 31 6.37 0.81 1.76
N LEU A 32 7.09 0.72 2.87
CA LEU A 32 8.53 0.59 2.92
C LEU A 32 8.94 -0.88 3.19
N PRO A 33 10.14 -1.32 2.80
CA PRO A 33 10.61 -2.68 3.10
C PRO A 33 10.57 -3.03 4.60
N GLU A 34 10.80 -2.07 5.49
CA GLU A 34 10.67 -2.25 6.93
C GLU A 34 9.23 -2.54 7.38
N ASP A 35 8.23 -2.09 6.63
CA ASP A 35 6.82 -2.32 6.94
C ASP A 35 6.47 -3.81 6.86
N CYS A 36 7.19 -4.59 6.03
CA CYS A 36 7.04 -6.04 5.92
C CYS A 36 7.25 -6.79 7.24
N LYS A 37 8.07 -6.22 8.15
CA LYS A 37 8.37 -6.82 9.45
C LYS A 37 7.43 -6.33 10.56
N LEU A 38 6.58 -5.34 10.28
CA LEU A 38 5.62 -4.84 11.27
C LEU A 38 4.59 -5.92 11.59
N PHE A 39 4.56 -6.29 12.86
CA PHE A 39 3.42 -7.00 13.45
C PHE A 39 2.30 -6.01 13.75
N HIS A 40 1.11 -6.47 14.14
CA HIS A 40 0.14 -5.57 14.77
C HIS A 40 0.84 -4.83 15.91
N MET A 41 0.55 -3.54 16.09
CA MET A 41 1.17 -2.77 17.17
C MET A 41 0.69 -3.35 18.50
N THR A 42 1.47 -4.28 19.04
CA THR A 42 1.12 -5.20 20.13
C THR A 42 1.50 -4.65 21.49
N THR A 43 2.28 -3.56 21.53
CA THR A 43 2.53 -2.85 22.77
C THR A 43 1.25 -2.13 23.18
N ASN A 44 0.47 -2.82 24.03
CA ASN A 44 -0.68 -2.33 24.78
C ASN A 44 -2.04 -2.30 24.04
N CYS A 45 -2.35 -3.29 23.21
CA CYS A 45 -3.74 -3.54 22.84
C CYS A 45 -4.55 -3.93 24.09
N HIS A 46 -5.27 -2.98 24.67
CA HIS A 46 -6.13 -3.23 25.84
C HIS A 46 -7.45 -3.86 25.37
N HIS A 47 -7.52 -5.20 25.45
CA HIS A 47 -8.75 -5.94 25.20
C HIS A 47 -9.62 -5.92 26.44
N ASN A 48 -10.31 -4.80 26.73
CA ASN A 48 -11.22 -4.72 27.87
C ASN A 48 -12.57 -5.44 27.61
N GLY A 49 -12.55 -6.53 26.83
CA GLY A 49 -13.68 -7.44 26.60
C GLY A 49 -14.63 -7.13 25.44
N THR A 50 -14.48 -6.01 24.72
CA THR A 50 -15.38 -5.61 23.60
C THR A 50 -14.70 -5.53 22.24
N SER A 51 -13.47 -6.04 22.10
CA SER A 51 -12.74 -6.04 20.84
C SER A 51 -13.38 -6.98 19.82
N SER A 52 -13.80 -6.47 18.67
CA SER A 52 -14.11 -7.31 17.52
C SER A 52 -12.82 -7.71 16.81
N ALA A 53 -12.64 -9.00 16.57
CA ALA A 53 -11.62 -9.50 15.65
C ALA A 53 -12.20 -9.51 14.23
N ILE A 54 -11.37 -9.11 13.26
CA ILE A 54 -11.69 -9.20 11.84
C ILE A 54 -10.55 -9.91 11.11
N ASP A 55 -10.90 -10.65 10.05
CA ASP A 55 -9.92 -11.27 9.17
C ASP A 55 -9.23 -10.20 8.32
N VAL A 56 -7.91 -10.29 8.27
CA VAL A 56 -7.05 -9.42 7.47
C VAL A 56 -5.98 -10.26 6.79
N TRP A 57 -5.24 -9.61 5.90
CA TRP A 57 -4.08 -10.18 5.24
C TRP A 57 -2.83 -9.41 5.64
N ARG A 58 -1.72 -10.10 5.81
CA ARG A 58 -0.40 -9.50 6.07
C ARG A 58 0.68 -10.28 5.32
N PHE A 59 1.74 -9.60 4.93
CA PHE A 59 2.95 -10.28 4.47
C PHE A 59 3.68 -10.89 5.66
N ASP A 60 3.95 -12.19 5.58
CA ASP A 60 4.80 -12.89 6.52
C ASP A 60 6.17 -13.15 5.89
N VAL A 61 7.22 -12.60 6.51
CA VAL A 61 8.59 -12.73 6.02
C VAL A 61 9.11 -14.16 6.09
N LYS A 62 8.56 -15.01 6.97
CA LYS A 62 8.97 -16.42 7.10
C LYS A 62 8.34 -17.28 6.00
N ALA A 63 7.04 -17.14 5.78
CA ALA A 63 6.33 -17.76 4.66
C ALA A 63 6.77 -17.17 3.31
N ASN A 64 7.26 -15.92 3.32
CA ASN A 64 7.55 -15.12 2.13
C ASN A 64 6.32 -15.00 1.23
N ASP A 65 5.16 -14.79 1.85
CA ASP A 65 3.87 -14.68 1.19
C ASP A 65 2.88 -13.88 2.07
N CYS A 66 1.77 -13.49 1.47
CA CYS A 66 0.63 -12.93 2.17
C CYS A 66 -0.21 -14.04 2.82
N ILE A 67 -0.42 -13.93 4.12
CA ILE A 67 -1.20 -14.89 4.92
C ILE A 67 -2.43 -14.21 5.53
N GLU A 68 -3.47 -14.99 5.78
CA GLU A 68 -4.59 -14.58 6.63
C GLU A 68 -4.13 -14.42 8.08
N ASP A 69 -4.65 -13.41 8.75
CA ASP A 69 -4.40 -13.11 10.17
C ASP A 69 -5.63 -12.46 10.81
N LEU A 70 -5.66 -12.40 12.14
CA LEU A 70 -6.72 -11.74 12.90
C LEU A 70 -6.24 -10.38 13.40
N PHE A 71 -7.01 -9.35 13.06
CA PHE A 71 -6.81 -8.00 13.59
C PHE A 71 -7.93 -7.64 14.55
N TYR A 72 -7.57 -7.19 15.74
CA TYR A 72 -8.53 -6.63 16.67
C TYR A 72 -8.72 -5.15 16.40
N THR A 73 -9.95 -4.73 16.16
CA THR A 73 -10.27 -3.33 15.81
C THR A 73 -9.98 -2.32 16.92
N SER A 74 -9.73 -2.79 18.14
CA SER A 74 -9.27 -1.97 19.27
C SER A 74 -7.76 -1.69 19.25
N CYS A 75 -7.01 -2.31 18.33
CA CYS A 75 -5.58 -2.06 18.11
C CYS A 75 -5.38 -1.03 17.00
N GLU A 76 -4.19 -0.45 16.94
CA GLU A 76 -3.77 0.34 15.79
C GLU A 76 -3.24 -0.60 14.69
N ALA A 77 -3.81 -0.49 13.49
CA ALA A 77 -3.34 -1.25 12.34
C ALA A 77 -2.01 -0.66 11.85
N THR A 78 -1.03 -1.52 11.60
CA THR A 78 0.19 -1.11 10.91
C THR A 78 -0.02 -1.14 9.39
N LYS A 79 0.96 -0.65 8.63
CA LYS A 79 0.89 -0.68 7.15
C LYS A 79 0.84 -2.10 6.57
N ASN A 80 1.31 -3.11 7.31
CA ASN A 80 1.23 -4.52 6.95
C ASN A 80 -0.07 -5.16 7.46
N ASN A 81 -1.20 -4.56 7.08
CA ASN A 81 -2.55 -4.99 7.42
C ASN A 81 -3.47 -4.63 6.25
N PHE A 82 -3.97 -5.64 5.55
CA PHE A 82 -4.70 -5.48 4.29
C PHE A 82 -6.06 -6.15 4.36
N LYS A 83 -7.05 -5.57 3.67
CA LYS A 83 -8.41 -6.12 3.61
C LYS A 83 -8.56 -7.31 2.65
N SER A 84 -7.58 -7.54 1.78
CA SER A 84 -7.61 -8.65 0.83
C SER A 84 -6.21 -9.14 0.50
N PHE A 85 -6.13 -10.39 0.07
CA PHE A 85 -4.91 -11.03 -0.40
C PHE A 85 -4.30 -10.25 -1.57
N GLU A 86 -5.11 -9.86 -2.56
CA GLU A 86 -4.64 -9.16 -3.76
C GLU A 86 -4.01 -7.82 -3.42
N LYS A 87 -4.59 -7.10 -2.45
CA LYS A 87 -4.02 -5.84 -1.98
C LYS A 87 -2.70 -6.06 -1.25
N CYS A 88 -2.63 -7.09 -0.40
CA CYS A 88 -1.40 -7.48 0.27
C CYS A 88 -0.29 -7.79 -0.74
N VAL A 89 -0.56 -8.68 -1.70
CA VAL A 89 0.42 -9.08 -2.72
C VAL A 89 0.83 -7.87 -3.57
N SER A 90 -0.13 -7.08 -4.06
CA SER A 90 0.16 -5.92 -4.90
C SER A 90 1.05 -4.88 -4.21
N VAL A 91 0.90 -4.70 -2.89
CA VAL A 91 1.70 -3.74 -2.12
C VAL A 91 3.05 -4.33 -1.73
N THR A 92 3.12 -5.62 -1.43
CA THR A 92 4.31 -6.23 -0.82
C THR A 92 5.25 -6.86 -1.84
N TYR A 93 4.79 -7.18 -3.05
CA TYR A 93 5.56 -7.85 -4.10
C TYR A 93 6.90 -7.17 -4.40
N THR A 94 6.94 -5.84 -4.53
CA THR A 94 8.18 -5.11 -4.82
C THR A 94 8.98 -4.69 -3.58
N HIS A 95 8.38 -4.74 -2.39
CA HIS A 95 8.97 -4.19 -1.16
C HIS A 95 9.49 -5.26 -0.21
N CYS A 96 8.83 -6.42 -0.13
CA CYS A 96 9.12 -7.45 0.87
C CYS A 96 9.94 -8.63 0.34
N ILE A 97 9.88 -8.89 -0.97
CA ILE A 97 10.56 -10.05 -1.58
C ILE A 97 12.10 -9.92 -1.50
N ILE A 98 12.64 -8.71 -1.34
CA ILE A 98 14.09 -8.45 -1.24
C ILE A 98 14.65 -8.86 0.15
N LEU A 99 13.83 -9.00 1.19
CA LEU A 99 14.31 -9.25 2.55
C LEU A 99 14.97 -10.63 2.75
N ARG A 100 14.82 -11.57 1.81
CA ARG A 100 15.45 -12.91 1.90
C ARG A 100 16.95 -12.92 1.61
N SER A 101 17.47 -11.95 0.84
CA SER A 101 18.89 -11.94 0.47
C SER A 101 19.81 -11.37 1.55
N HIS A 102 19.26 -10.58 2.48
CA HIS A 102 20.05 -9.96 3.55
C HIS A 102 20.10 -10.82 4.84
N ASP A 103 19.04 -11.57 5.15
CA ASP A 103 18.94 -12.36 6.39
C ASP A 103 19.51 -13.80 6.25
N ALA A 104 19.86 -14.24 5.03
CA ALA A 104 20.48 -15.56 4.77
C ALA A 104 22.02 -15.59 4.90
N SER A 105 22.63 -14.49 5.38
CA SER A 105 24.08 -14.34 5.51
C SER A 105 24.57 -14.33 6.96
N ALA A 106 23.76 -14.78 7.92
CA ALA A 106 24.10 -14.84 9.35
C ALA A 106 24.21 -16.29 9.85
#